data_AF-G7E5S5-F1
#
_entry.id   AF-G7E5S5-F1
#
_cell.length_a   1.000
_cell.length_b   1.000
_cell.length_c   1.000
_cell.angle_alpha   90.00
_cell.angle_beta   90.00
_cell.angle_gamma   90.00
#
_symmetry.space_group_name_H-M   'P 1'
#
loop_
_entity.id
_entity.type
_entity.pdbx_description
1 polymer ?
#
loop_
_entity_poly.entity_id
_entity_poly.type
_entity_poly.pdbx_seq_one_letter_code
_entity_poly.pdbx_strand_id
1 'polypeptide(L)'
;MRIDTLMSAASLGAASLITGPTPANEVASYCFAIRPYRVTCTGSIRIGSQSYPVSIASRSPTRLFTLKLKPLSEKRKLGCWATGGMPKAPDCDGYMRSQTADMQVWHVNMVRALHSASIEIGDIDMHYDRIYRLVSVCCVNMWTTDVAASWPGRAVRIGDIRHSLMCGPAKDFRDDWARECRATFPTAIESNECTLEPEPEEDDEVPPPPDRPTTPPATMSWEVFGHSGTCTWRKKSVAVQRQ
;
A
#
# COMPACT_ATOMS: atom_id res chain seq x y z
N MET A 1 50.59 -51.05 23.93
CA MET A 1 49.32 -50.74 24.61
C MET A 1 48.55 -49.82 23.68
N ARG A 2 47.45 -50.31 23.09
CA ARG A 2 46.50 -49.52 22.27
C ARG A 2 45.63 -48.68 23.19
N ILE A 3 45.16 -47.52 22.71
CA ILE A 3 43.76 -47.08 22.72
C ILE A 3 43.60 -45.97 21.66
N ASP A 4 42.64 -46.23 20.77
CA ASP A 4 42.07 -45.36 19.74
C ASP A 4 41.14 -44.28 20.33
N THR A 5 41.05 -43.10 19.69
CA THR A 5 39.80 -42.31 19.44
C THR A 5 40.19 -41.00 18.72
N LEU A 6 39.98 -40.87 17.41
CA LEU A 6 38.76 -40.50 16.65
C LEU A 6 38.60 -39.00 16.40
N MET A 7 38.56 -38.70 15.10
CA MET A 7 38.30 -37.42 14.44
C MET A 7 36.91 -36.85 14.76
N SER A 8 36.79 -35.51 14.74
CA SER A 8 35.67 -34.85 14.05
C SER A 8 35.97 -33.37 13.82
N ALA A 9 36.35 -33.04 12.58
CA ALA A 9 36.29 -31.67 12.06
C ALA A 9 34.89 -31.49 11.46
N ALA A 10 34.07 -30.65 12.08
CA ALA A 10 32.78 -30.26 11.53
C ALA A 10 33.02 -29.27 10.38
N SER A 11 32.92 -29.77 9.16
CA SER A 11 32.75 -29.00 7.94
C SER A 11 31.37 -28.33 7.97
N LEU A 12 31.35 -27.00 8.11
CA LEU A 12 30.16 -26.19 7.81
C LEU A 12 29.94 -26.24 6.30
N GLY A 13 29.03 -27.13 5.89
CA GLY A 13 28.54 -27.20 4.52
C GLY A 13 27.89 -25.88 4.12
N ALA A 14 28.46 -25.24 3.10
CA ALA A 14 27.75 -24.24 2.31
C ALA A 14 26.51 -24.93 1.72
N ALA A 15 25.33 -24.52 2.18
CA ALA A 15 24.08 -24.86 1.50
C ALA A 15 24.05 -24.10 0.17
N SER A 16 24.65 -24.69 -0.85
CA SER A 16 24.44 -24.27 -2.24
C SER A 16 22.97 -24.49 -2.56
N LEU A 17 22.19 -23.41 -2.54
CA LEU A 17 20.87 -23.36 -3.15
C LEU A 17 21.07 -23.64 -4.65
N ILE A 18 20.75 -24.86 -5.08
CA ILE A 18 20.67 -25.22 -6.49
C ILE A 18 19.48 -24.46 -7.08
N THR A 19 19.72 -23.24 -7.56
CA THR A 19 18.80 -22.54 -8.46
C THR A 19 19.01 -23.10 -9.85
N GLY A 20 18.17 -24.06 -10.26
CA GLY A 20 18.08 -24.45 -11.67
C GLY A 20 17.66 -23.25 -12.54
N PRO A 21 17.88 -23.31 -13.86
CA PRO A 21 17.49 -22.24 -14.77
C PRO A 21 15.98 -22.01 -14.70
N THR A 22 15.60 -20.80 -14.30
CA THR A 22 14.19 -20.40 -14.23
C THR A 22 13.64 -20.30 -15.66
N PRO A 23 12.52 -20.97 -16.00
CA PRO A 23 11.99 -20.92 -17.36
C PRO A 23 11.66 -19.49 -17.78
N ALA A 24 12.03 -19.12 -19.02
CA ALA A 24 11.88 -17.76 -19.57
C ALA A 24 10.45 -17.21 -19.60
N ASN A 25 9.44 -18.05 -19.33
CA ASN A 25 8.02 -17.71 -19.32
C ASN A 25 7.41 -17.62 -17.91
N GLU A 26 8.22 -17.65 -16.86
CA GLU A 26 7.71 -17.64 -15.50
C GLU A 26 7.27 -16.24 -15.07
N VAL A 27 6.09 -16.14 -14.44
CA VAL A 27 5.58 -14.87 -13.88
C VAL A 27 6.02 -14.76 -12.43
N ALA A 28 6.78 -13.72 -12.08
CA ALA A 28 7.06 -13.44 -10.65
C ALA A 28 5.82 -12.80 -10.02
N SER A 29 5.36 -13.37 -8.91
CA SER A 29 4.21 -12.87 -8.14
C SER A 29 4.64 -12.51 -6.73
N TYR A 30 4.25 -11.32 -6.27
CA TYR A 30 4.56 -10.77 -4.95
C TYR A 30 3.27 -10.42 -4.23
N CYS A 31 3.07 -11.00 -3.04
CA CYS A 31 1.89 -10.73 -2.23
C CYS A 31 2.16 -9.60 -1.24
N PHE A 32 1.25 -8.64 -1.19
CA PHE A 32 1.31 -7.52 -0.28
C PHE A 32 0.05 -7.51 0.58
N ALA A 33 0.25 -7.29 1.88
CA ALA A 33 -0.83 -7.13 2.82
C ALA A 33 -0.68 -5.82 3.59
N ILE A 34 -1.80 -5.09 3.73
CA ILE A 34 -1.92 -3.87 4.53
C ILE A 34 -3.07 -4.07 5.51
N ARG A 35 -2.81 -3.81 6.78
CA ARG A 35 -3.83 -3.81 7.83
C ARG A 35 -4.77 -2.60 7.68
N PRO A 36 -6.01 -2.68 8.17
CA PRO A 36 -6.87 -1.51 8.25
C PRO A 36 -6.23 -0.35 8.99
N TYR A 37 -6.53 0.86 8.55
CA TYR A 37 -6.12 2.08 9.22
C TYR A 37 -7.04 3.24 8.85
N ARG A 38 -7.01 4.28 9.67
CA ARG A 38 -7.62 5.57 9.37
C ARG A 38 -6.54 6.56 8.99
N VAL A 39 -6.88 7.42 8.03
CA VAL A 39 -6.05 8.55 7.66
C VAL A 39 -6.93 9.77 7.52
N THR A 40 -6.52 10.84 8.19
CA THR A 40 -7.15 12.15 8.09
C THR A 40 -6.16 13.09 7.43
N CYS A 41 -6.51 13.60 6.26
CA CYS A 41 -5.70 14.56 5.54
C CYS A 41 -6.37 15.93 5.54
N THR A 42 -5.60 16.96 5.82
CA THR A 42 -6.04 18.36 5.82
C THR A 42 -5.50 19.12 4.62
N GLY A 43 -6.20 20.17 4.25
CA GLY A 43 -5.74 21.09 3.22
C GLY A 43 -6.65 22.30 3.11
N SER A 44 -6.42 23.11 2.10
CA SER A 44 -7.27 24.24 1.77
C SER A 44 -7.65 24.20 0.30
N ILE A 45 -8.94 24.31 -0.02
CA ILE A 45 -9.40 24.43 -1.39
C ILE A 45 -9.81 25.87 -1.67
N ARG A 46 -9.51 26.35 -2.87
CA ARG A 46 -9.91 27.69 -3.31
C ARG A 46 -11.07 27.59 -4.29
N ILE A 47 -12.18 28.23 -3.98
CA ILE A 47 -13.34 28.35 -4.87
C ILE A 47 -13.57 29.83 -5.13
N GLY A 48 -13.30 30.27 -6.36
CA GLY A 48 -13.29 31.69 -6.70
C GLY A 48 -12.20 32.45 -5.92
N SER A 49 -12.60 33.43 -5.13
CA SER A 49 -11.70 34.23 -4.28
C SER A 49 -11.56 33.72 -2.85
N GLN A 50 -12.40 32.77 -2.43
CA GLN A 50 -12.45 32.28 -1.05
C GLN A 50 -11.67 30.97 -0.90
N SER A 51 -11.05 30.81 0.27
CA SER A 51 -10.33 29.60 0.68
C SER A 51 -11.12 28.90 1.77
N TYR A 52 -11.30 27.59 1.63
CA TYR A 52 -12.03 26.75 2.56
C TYR A 52 -11.07 25.70 3.12
N PRO A 53 -10.81 25.67 4.44
CA PRO A 53 -10.06 24.59 5.05
C PRO A 53 -10.91 23.31 5.00
N VAL A 54 -10.29 22.20 4.60
CA VAL A 54 -10.93 20.90 4.46
C VAL A 54 -10.16 19.86 5.23
N SER A 55 -10.90 18.94 5.85
CA SER A 55 -10.37 17.74 6.49
C SER A 55 -11.15 16.54 5.99
N ILE A 56 -10.46 15.56 5.41
CA ILE A 56 -11.08 14.33 4.91
C ILE A 56 -10.50 13.17 5.71
N ALA A 57 -11.36 12.48 6.46
CA ALA A 57 -11.03 11.20 7.05
C ALA A 57 -11.39 10.08 6.08
N SER A 58 -10.49 9.11 5.93
CA SER A 58 -10.68 7.94 5.06
C SER A 58 -10.30 6.66 5.78
N ARG A 59 -10.96 5.56 5.42
CA ARG A 59 -10.63 4.22 5.93
C ARG A 59 -9.95 3.39 4.85
N SER A 60 -8.81 2.80 5.19
CA SER A 60 -8.23 1.72 4.42
C SER A 60 -8.84 0.41 4.89
N PRO A 61 -9.51 -0.36 4.02
CA PRO A 61 -9.93 -1.72 4.37
C PRO A 61 -8.70 -2.64 4.50
N THR A 62 -8.86 -3.80 5.15
CA THR A 62 -7.88 -4.89 5.06
C THR A 62 -7.64 -5.20 3.59
N ARG A 63 -6.38 -5.27 3.15
CA ARG A 63 -6.07 -5.56 1.73
C ARG A 63 -5.02 -6.63 1.58
N LEU A 64 -5.29 -7.55 0.66
CA LEU A 64 -4.35 -8.50 0.12
C LEU A 64 -4.38 -8.36 -1.41
N PHE A 65 -3.23 -8.04 -2.00
CA PHE A 65 -3.10 -7.92 -3.44
C PHE A 65 -1.78 -8.51 -3.93
N THR A 66 -1.70 -8.77 -5.23
CA THR A 66 -0.53 -9.35 -5.87
C THR A 66 0.01 -8.41 -6.93
N LEU A 67 1.29 -8.03 -6.83
CA LEU A 67 2.05 -7.51 -7.98
C LEU A 67 2.52 -8.70 -8.80
N LYS A 68 2.23 -8.72 -10.10
CA LYS A 68 2.84 -9.71 -11.00
C LYS A 68 3.72 -9.00 -12.04
N LEU A 69 4.92 -9.53 -12.20
CA LEU A 69 5.87 -9.15 -13.22
C LEU A 69 5.90 -10.25 -14.28
N LYS A 70 5.65 -9.86 -15.52
CA LYS A 70 5.62 -10.77 -16.68
C LYS A 70 6.79 -10.50 -17.62
N PRO A 71 7.18 -11.49 -18.44
CA PRO A 71 8.21 -11.30 -19.47
C PRO A 71 7.91 -10.15 -20.43
N LEU A 72 8.97 -9.52 -20.96
CA LEU A 72 8.91 -8.33 -21.83
C LEU A 72 8.14 -8.53 -23.14
N SER A 73 7.93 -9.77 -23.57
CA SER A 73 7.20 -10.13 -24.79
C SER A 73 5.68 -9.99 -24.67
N GLU A 74 5.13 -9.81 -23.46
CA GLU A 74 3.69 -9.67 -23.25
C GLU A 74 3.20 -8.21 -23.26
N LYS A 75 1.97 -8.00 -23.78
CA LYS A 75 1.30 -6.67 -23.87
C LYS A 75 1.06 -5.99 -22.51
N ARG A 76 1.22 -6.70 -21.38
CA ARG A 76 1.15 -6.16 -20.01
C ARG A 76 2.27 -6.76 -19.15
N LYS A 77 3.39 -6.06 -19.11
CA LYS A 77 4.64 -6.47 -18.43
C LYS A 77 4.53 -6.43 -16.91
N LEU A 78 3.65 -5.57 -16.40
CA LEU A 78 3.47 -5.29 -15.00
C LEU A 78 1.99 -5.03 -14.71
N GLY A 79 1.54 -5.43 -13.52
CA GLY A 79 0.23 -5.04 -13.02
C GLY A 79 0.04 -5.39 -11.55
N CYS A 80 -1.01 -4.85 -10.96
CA CYS A 80 -1.48 -5.27 -9.65
C CYS A 80 -2.86 -5.89 -9.77
N TRP A 81 -3.06 -7.01 -9.06
CA TRP A 81 -4.29 -7.80 -9.09
C TRP A 81 -4.81 -8.01 -7.68
N ALA A 82 -6.11 -7.87 -7.49
CA ALA A 82 -6.74 -8.20 -6.23
C ALA A 82 -6.70 -9.72 -6.02
N THR A 83 -6.41 -10.18 -4.81
CA THR A 83 -6.49 -11.61 -4.45
C THR A 83 -7.83 -11.87 -3.77
N GLY A 84 -8.47 -13.02 -4.02
CA GLY A 84 -9.58 -13.53 -3.19
C GLY A 84 -10.78 -12.60 -3.01
N GLY A 85 -11.47 -12.22 -4.10
CA GLY A 85 -12.74 -11.46 -4.01
C GLY A 85 -12.61 -10.01 -3.52
N MET A 86 -11.39 -9.50 -3.33
CA MET A 86 -11.17 -8.19 -2.73
C MET A 86 -11.57 -7.02 -3.66
N PRO A 87 -12.17 -5.93 -3.13
CA PRO A 87 -12.77 -4.84 -3.92
C PRO A 87 -11.77 -3.90 -4.63
N LYS A 88 -10.97 -4.42 -5.57
CA LYS A 88 -9.98 -3.73 -6.45
C LYS A 88 -8.57 -3.56 -5.83
N ALA A 89 -7.54 -3.86 -6.62
CA ALA A 89 -6.12 -3.64 -6.31
C ALA A 89 -5.70 -2.16 -6.44
N PRO A 90 -4.50 -1.76 -5.96
CA PRO A 90 -3.92 -0.49 -6.34
C PRO A 90 -3.72 -0.43 -7.87
N ASP A 91 -3.76 0.79 -8.40
CA ASP A 91 -3.29 1.05 -9.74
C ASP A 91 -1.76 1.02 -9.70
N CYS A 92 -1.13 0.31 -10.62
CA CYS A 92 0.31 0.11 -10.63
C CYS A 92 0.89 0.52 -11.97
N ASP A 93 1.83 1.43 -11.92
CA ASP A 93 2.65 1.83 -13.05
C ASP A 93 4.11 1.55 -12.72
N GLY A 94 4.91 1.21 -13.72
CA GLY A 94 6.29 0.85 -13.45
C GLY A 94 7.14 0.76 -14.67
N TYR A 95 8.43 0.94 -14.44
CA TYR A 95 9.47 0.87 -15.46
C TYR A 95 10.57 -0.09 -15.04
N MET A 96 11.22 -0.68 -16.02
CA MET A 96 12.40 -1.50 -15.78
C MET A 96 13.58 -0.57 -15.53
N ARG A 97 14.16 -0.64 -14.33
CA ARG A 97 15.31 0.20 -13.95
C ARG A 97 16.64 -0.38 -14.43
N SER A 98 16.80 -1.70 -14.35
CA SER A 98 18.02 -2.37 -14.82
C SER A 98 17.72 -3.77 -15.35
N GLN A 99 18.59 -4.21 -16.27
CA GLN A 99 18.56 -5.54 -16.86
C GLN A 99 19.99 -6.07 -16.97
N THR A 100 20.18 -7.29 -16.53
CA THR A 100 21.39 -8.12 -16.69
C THR A 100 21.00 -9.40 -17.40
N ALA A 101 21.98 -10.25 -17.75
CA ALA A 101 21.70 -11.56 -18.35
C ALA A 101 20.79 -12.43 -17.46
N ASP A 102 20.95 -12.30 -16.14
CA ASP A 102 20.31 -13.20 -15.17
C ASP A 102 19.14 -12.56 -14.42
N MET A 103 18.96 -11.23 -14.50
CA MET A 103 17.98 -10.51 -13.69
C MET A 103 17.53 -9.18 -14.29
N GLN A 104 16.24 -8.88 -14.15
CA GLN A 104 15.62 -7.59 -14.34
C GLN A 104 15.18 -7.01 -13.00
N VAL A 105 15.32 -5.70 -12.82
CA VAL A 105 14.81 -4.98 -11.65
C VAL A 105 13.79 -3.94 -12.11
N TRP A 106 12.58 -4.08 -11.59
CA TRP A 106 11.44 -3.21 -11.87
C TRP A 106 11.22 -2.25 -10.71
N HIS A 107 10.99 -0.98 -11.05
CA HIS A 107 10.52 0.04 -10.13
C HIS A 107 9.05 0.30 -10.40
N VAL A 108 8.23 0.15 -9.38
CA VAL A 108 6.77 0.13 -9.48
C VAL A 108 6.21 1.15 -8.51
N ASN A 109 5.48 2.12 -9.04
CA ASN A 109 4.69 3.04 -8.25
C ASN A 109 3.28 2.45 -8.11
N MET A 110 2.83 2.26 -6.87
CA MET A 110 1.50 1.76 -6.55
C MET A 110 0.69 2.91 -5.95
N VAL A 111 -0.49 3.15 -6.50
CA VAL A 111 -1.37 4.25 -6.08
C VAL A 111 -2.76 3.70 -5.79
N ARG A 112 -3.38 4.19 -4.72
CA ARG A 112 -4.76 3.84 -4.42
C ARG A 112 -5.53 4.97 -3.78
N ALA A 113 -6.67 5.28 -4.38
CA ALA A 113 -7.72 6.07 -3.75
C ALA A 113 -8.39 5.31 -2.59
N LEU A 114 -8.51 5.99 -1.47
CA LEU A 114 -9.19 5.52 -0.27
C LEU A 114 -10.66 5.94 -0.29
N HIS A 115 -11.47 5.24 0.50
CA HIS A 115 -12.87 5.59 0.66
C HIS A 115 -12.99 6.66 1.76
N SER A 116 -13.55 7.82 1.40
CA SER A 116 -13.86 8.90 2.33
C SER A 116 -14.92 8.44 3.33
N ALA A 117 -14.61 8.55 4.62
CA ALA A 117 -15.49 8.20 5.72
C ALA A 117 -16.21 9.43 6.30
N SER A 118 -15.52 10.57 6.39
CA SER A 118 -16.10 11.85 6.76
C SER A 118 -15.36 12.99 6.07
N ILE A 119 -16.07 14.10 5.87
CA ILE A 119 -15.54 15.34 5.30
C ILE A 119 -16.00 16.47 6.21
N GLU A 120 -15.05 17.24 6.70
CA GLU A 120 -15.26 18.47 7.47
C GLU A 120 -14.74 19.64 6.65
N ILE A 121 -15.50 20.72 6.63
CA ILE A 121 -15.13 21.95 5.93
C ILE A 121 -15.38 23.11 6.90
N GLY A 122 -14.36 23.93 7.13
CA GLY A 122 -14.46 25.06 8.07
C GLY A 122 -15.16 26.27 7.46
N ASP A 123 -15.71 27.11 8.34
CA ASP A 123 -16.34 28.42 8.06
C ASP A 123 -17.30 28.43 6.85
N ILE A 124 -18.48 27.83 7.00
CA ILE A 124 -19.48 27.83 5.93
C ILE A 124 -20.88 28.15 6.45
N ASP A 125 -21.25 29.42 6.41
CA ASP A 125 -22.58 29.86 6.83
C ASP A 125 -23.63 29.80 5.71
N MET A 126 -23.24 29.77 4.41
CA MET A 126 -24.21 29.92 3.30
C MET A 126 -24.07 28.94 2.11
N HIS A 127 -22.99 28.18 2.00
CA HIS A 127 -22.72 27.31 0.84
C HIS A 127 -22.29 25.88 1.20
N TYR A 128 -22.61 25.42 2.41
CA TYR A 128 -22.13 24.16 2.95
C TYR A 128 -22.40 22.98 2.00
N ASP A 129 -23.64 22.82 1.54
CA ASP A 129 -24.04 21.67 0.73
C ASP A 129 -23.30 21.60 -0.62
N ARG A 130 -23.10 22.74 -1.29
CA ARG A 130 -22.41 22.77 -2.58
C ARG A 130 -20.93 22.46 -2.42
N ILE A 131 -20.27 23.09 -1.44
CA ILE A 131 -18.84 22.88 -1.21
C ILE A 131 -18.58 21.46 -0.72
N TYR A 132 -19.41 20.96 0.19
CA TYR A 132 -19.39 19.56 0.63
C TYR A 132 -19.52 18.60 -0.54
N ARG A 133 -20.48 18.84 -1.44
CA ARG A 133 -20.68 18.00 -2.61
C ARG A 133 -19.51 18.08 -3.58
N LEU A 134 -18.94 19.27 -3.79
CA LEU A 134 -17.77 19.45 -4.62
C LEU A 134 -16.55 18.70 -4.05
N VAL A 135 -16.27 18.85 -2.75
CA VAL A 135 -15.17 18.14 -2.08
C VAL A 135 -15.38 16.64 -2.15
N SER A 136 -16.58 16.15 -1.84
CA SER A 136 -16.86 14.70 -1.82
C SER A 136 -16.74 14.02 -3.18
N VAL A 137 -16.92 14.76 -4.28
CA VAL A 137 -16.78 14.23 -5.64
C VAL A 137 -15.37 14.44 -6.20
N CYS A 138 -14.76 15.59 -5.95
CA CYS A 138 -13.52 15.98 -6.61
C CYS A 138 -12.26 15.67 -5.81
N CYS A 139 -12.38 15.40 -4.51
CA CYS A 139 -11.26 15.19 -3.60
C CYS A 139 -11.28 13.77 -3.02
N VAL A 140 -10.09 13.19 -2.87
CA VAL A 140 -9.93 11.86 -2.29
C VAL A 140 -8.58 11.74 -1.60
N ASN A 141 -8.54 11.06 -0.46
CA ASN A 141 -7.27 10.64 0.13
C ASN A 141 -6.70 9.49 -0.68
N MET A 142 -5.41 9.55 -0.96
CA MET A 142 -4.68 8.48 -1.61
C MET A 142 -3.57 7.96 -0.70
N TRP A 143 -3.21 6.70 -0.89
CA TRP A 143 -1.89 6.23 -0.50
C TRP A 143 -1.07 5.89 -1.73
N THR A 144 0.24 6.13 -1.63
CA THR A 144 1.23 5.76 -2.63
C THR A 144 2.38 5.00 -1.98
N THR A 145 2.93 4.01 -2.69
CA THR A 145 4.20 3.37 -2.30
C THR A 145 5.02 3.07 -3.53
N ASP A 146 6.34 3.04 -3.35
CA ASP A 146 7.27 2.59 -4.37
C ASP A 146 7.77 1.18 -4.03
N VAL A 147 7.86 0.33 -5.04
CA VAL A 147 8.31 -1.06 -4.91
C VAL A 147 9.42 -1.31 -5.91
N ALA A 148 10.53 -1.87 -5.44
CA ALA A 148 11.58 -2.42 -6.29
C ALA A 148 11.47 -3.96 -6.25
N ALA A 149 11.22 -4.58 -7.39
CA ALA A 149 11.01 -6.02 -7.49
C ALA A 149 11.86 -6.63 -8.61
N SER A 150 12.47 -7.79 -8.37
CA SER A 150 13.34 -8.44 -9.36
C SER A 150 12.64 -9.57 -10.12
N TRP A 151 13.19 -9.97 -11.25
CA TRP A 151 12.75 -11.15 -11.98
C TRP A 151 13.96 -11.76 -12.69
N PRO A 152 14.15 -13.09 -12.69
CA PRO A 152 13.41 -14.11 -11.97
C PRO A 152 13.72 -14.18 -10.47
N GLY A 153 14.76 -13.49 -9.96
CA GLY A 153 15.31 -13.62 -8.59
C GLY A 153 14.40 -13.27 -7.40
N ARG A 154 13.11 -13.04 -7.65
CA ARG A 154 12.00 -12.87 -6.69
C ARG A 154 12.29 -12.01 -5.43
N ALA A 155 13.22 -11.07 -5.51
CA ALA A 155 13.56 -10.16 -4.43
C ALA A 155 12.66 -8.92 -4.52
N VAL A 156 12.12 -8.48 -3.39
CA VAL A 156 11.26 -7.29 -3.31
C VAL A 156 11.70 -6.38 -2.17
N ARG A 157 11.71 -5.09 -2.45
CA ARG A 157 11.90 -4.03 -1.47
C ARG A 157 10.73 -3.05 -1.61
N ILE A 158 10.11 -2.72 -0.49
CA ILE A 158 8.96 -1.84 -0.42
C ILE A 158 9.41 -0.56 0.26
N GLY A 159 9.04 0.57 -0.30
CA GLY A 159 9.22 1.88 0.32
C GLY A 159 8.15 2.17 1.37
N ASP A 160 8.24 3.36 1.94
CA ASP A 160 7.24 3.83 2.89
C ASP A 160 5.93 4.18 2.17
N ILE A 161 4.82 3.94 2.87
CA ILE A 161 3.51 4.40 2.43
C ILE A 161 3.44 5.90 2.67
N ARG A 162 3.11 6.66 1.63
CA ARG A 162 2.85 8.09 1.70
C ARG A 162 1.37 8.35 1.48
N HIS A 163 0.80 9.25 2.25
CA HIS A 163 -0.59 9.66 2.14
C HIS A 163 -0.69 11.09 1.65
N SER A 164 -1.68 11.34 0.82
CA SER A 164 -1.97 12.69 0.37
C SER A 164 -3.46 12.87 0.11
N LEU A 165 -3.93 14.10 0.29
CA LEU A 165 -5.23 14.55 -0.18
C LEU A 165 -5.07 15.08 -1.60
N MET A 166 -5.76 14.47 -2.56
CA MET A 166 -5.74 14.89 -3.95
C MET A 166 -7.12 15.41 -4.36
N CYS A 167 -7.19 16.65 -4.84
CA CYS A 167 -8.38 17.19 -5.50
C CYS A 167 -8.07 17.43 -6.97
N GLY A 168 -8.97 17.07 -7.88
CA GLY A 168 -8.68 17.22 -9.31
C GLY A 168 -9.88 17.08 -10.22
N PRO A 169 -9.67 17.21 -11.54
CA PRO A 169 -10.74 17.02 -12.50
C PRO A 169 -11.19 15.55 -12.47
N ALA A 170 -12.50 15.34 -12.36
CA ALA A 170 -13.07 13.99 -12.47
C ALA A 170 -12.80 13.42 -13.88
N LYS A 171 -12.44 12.13 -13.95
CA LYS A 171 -12.15 11.44 -15.22
C LYS A 171 -13.41 10.98 -15.96
N ASP A 172 -14.52 10.76 -15.26
CA ASP A 172 -15.77 10.26 -15.84
C ASP A 172 -16.77 11.40 -16.12
N PHE A 173 -17.14 11.57 -17.39
CA PHE A 173 -17.90 12.72 -17.90
C PHE A 173 -19.41 12.60 -17.80
N ARG A 174 -19.92 11.63 -17.03
CA ARG A 174 -21.34 11.27 -17.06
C ARG A 174 -22.20 12.03 -16.05
N ASP A 175 -21.58 12.87 -15.20
CA ASP A 175 -22.24 13.63 -14.14
C ASP A 175 -21.91 15.13 -14.28
N ASP A 176 -22.90 15.99 -14.00
CA ASP A 176 -22.75 17.45 -14.00
C ASP A 176 -21.63 17.89 -13.04
N TRP A 177 -21.43 17.14 -11.96
CA TRP A 177 -20.33 17.34 -11.00
C TRP A 177 -18.95 17.13 -11.59
N ALA A 178 -18.79 16.27 -12.61
CA ALA A 178 -17.50 16.08 -13.25
C ALA A 178 -17.05 17.35 -14.01
N ARG A 179 -18.00 18.07 -14.63
CA ARG A 179 -17.72 19.37 -15.24
C ARG A 179 -17.36 20.40 -14.17
N GLU A 180 -18.04 20.38 -13.04
CA GLU A 180 -17.77 21.30 -11.93
C GLU A 180 -16.40 21.05 -11.28
N CYS A 181 -16.00 19.78 -11.12
CA CYS A 181 -14.65 19.42 -10.68
C CYS A 181 -13.60 19.99 -11.63
N ARG A 182 -13.79 19.89 -12.94
CA ARG A 182 -12.84 20.46 -13.91
C ARG A 182 -12.82 21.99 -13.90
N ALA A 183 -13.98 22.62 -13.74
CA ALA A 183 -14.07 24.08 -13.67
C ALA A 183 -13.39 24.64 -12.41
N THR A 184 -13.52 23.92 -11.29
CA THR A 184 -12.93 24.33 -10.00
C THR A 184 -11.46 23.92 -9.90
N PHE A 185 -11.14 22.68 -10.30
CA PHE A 185 -9.81 22.07 -10.27
C PHE A 185 -9.37 21.75 -11.71
N PRO A 186 -8.91 22.77 -12.47
CA PRO A 186 -8.43 22.55 -13.84
C PRO A 186 -7.21 21.63 -13.89
N THR A 187 -6.43 21.63 -12.80
CA THR A 187 -5.31 20.73 -12.55
C THR A 187 -5.51 20.05 -11.21
N ALA A 188 -4.91 18.87 -11.04
CA ALA A 188 -4.88 18.24 -9.73
C ALA A 188 -4.03 19.06 -8.75
N ILE A 189 -4.49 19.15 -7.52
CA ILE A 189 -3.78 19.73 -6.37
C ILE A 189 -3.60 18.64 -5.32
N GLU A 190 -2.47 18.69 -4.61
CA GLU A 190 -2.08 17.69 -3.62
C GLU A 190 -1.68 18.37 -2.30
N SER A 191 -2.17 17.84 -1.19
CA SER A 191 -1.70 18.16 0.17
C SER A 191 -1.16 16.90 0.83
N ASN A 192 -0.02 17.01 1.51
CA ASN A 192 0.64 15.91 2.22
C ASN A 192 0.48 16.00 3.74
N GLU A 193 -0.38 16.90 4.23
CA GLU A 193 -0.68 17.04 5.64
C GLU A 193 -1.68 15.95 6.06
N CYS A 194 -1.16 14.79 6.46
CA CYS A 194 -1.98 13.64 6.83
C CYS A 194 -1.56 13.06 8.18
N THR A 195 -2.54 12.72 9.00
CA THR A 195 -2.36 12.02 10.28
C THR A 195 -2.90 10.60 10.15
N LEU A 196 -2.14 9.64 10.66
CA LEU A 196 -2.44 8.21 10.58
C LEU A 196 -2.85 7.70 11.96
N GLU A 197 -3.98 7.03 12.00
CA GLU A 197 -4.51 6.42 13.22
C GLU A 197 -4.72 4.92 12.95
N PRO A 198 -4.19 4.03 13.81
CA PRO A 198 -4.56 2.62 13.72
C PRO A 198 -6.07 2.49 13.93
N GLU A 199 -6.76 1.67 13.14
CA GLU A 199 -8.12 1.32 13.51
C GLU A 199 -8.08 0.50 14.80
N PRO A 200 -8.98 0.77 15.77
CA PRO A 200 -9.09 -0.08 16.94
C PRO A 200 -9.41 -1.50 16.45
N GLU A 201 -8.57 -2.46 16.82
CA GLU A 201 -8.86 -3.87 16.58
C GLU A 201 -10.19 -4.16 17.31
N GLU A 202 -11.23 -4.60 16.59
CA GLU A 202 -12.56 -4.91 17.17
C GLU A 202 -12.54 -6.11 18.15
N ASP A 203 -11.36 -6.63 18.49
CA ASP A 203 -11.19 -7.78 19.36
C ASP A 203 -10.75 -7.33 20.77
N ASP A 204 -11.66 -7.55 21.72
CA ASP A 204 -11.53 -7.54 23.18
C ASP A 204 -11.43 -6.16 23.88
N GLU A 205 -12.57 -5.69 24.39
CA GLU A 205 -12.71 -4.70 25.49
C GLU A 205 -12.04 -5.20 26.80
N VAL A 206 -10.79 -5.62 26.75
CA VAL A 206 -9.98 -5.76 27.96
C VAL A 206 -9.25 -4.43 28.12
N PRO A 207 -9.67 -3.56 29.05
CA PRO A 207 -8.98 -2.29 29.28
C PRO A 207 -7.51 -2.58 29.56
N PRO A 208 -6.58 -1.83 28.92
CA PRO A 208 -5.16 -2.02 29.17
C PRO A 208 -4.89 -1.77 30.67
N PRO A 209 -4.00 -2.55 31.31
CA PRO A 209 -3.59 -2.27 32.67
C PRO A 209 -3.02 -0.84 32.75
N PRO A 210 -3.27 -0.11 33.85
CA PRO A 210 -3.06 1.34 33.97
C PRO A 210 -1.62 1.82 33.73
N ASP A 211 -0.64 0.92 33.69
CA ASP A 211 0.78 1.24 33.62
C ASP A 211 1.44 0.94 32.27
N ARG A 212 0.68 0.68 31.20
CA ARG A 212 1.29 0.37 29.89
C ARG A 212 1.80 1.65 29.23
N PRO A 213 3.12 1.78 28.97
CA PRO A 213 3.66 2.93 28.27
C PRO A 213 3.03 3.05 26.88
N THR A 214 2.75 4.29 26.47
CA THR A 214 2.20 4.65 25.16
C THR A 214 3.13 4.12 24.08
N THR A 215 2.71 3.06 23.39
CA THR A 215 3.45 2.52 22.25
C THR A 215 3.59 3.64 21.20
N PRO A 216 4.78 3.89 20.63
CA PRO A 216 4.94 4.86 19.55
C PRO A 216 3.96 4.55 18.41
N PRO A 217 3.53 5.58 17.64
CA PRO A 217 2.57 5.40 16.57
C PRO A 217 3.04 4.29 15.64
N ALA A 218 2.15 3.33 15.38
CA ALA A 218 2.46 2.16 14.59
C ALA A 218 2.97 2.59 13.21
N THR A 219 4.27 2.43 12.95
CA THR A 219 4.77 2.40 11.58
C THR A 219 4.06 1.27 10.85
N MET A 220 3.27 1.59 9.82
CA MET A 220 2.56 0.59 9.02
C MET A 220 3.56 -0.40 8.45
N SER A 221 3.56 -1.62 8.98
CA SER A 221 4.39 -2.69 8.47
C SER A 221 3.64 -3.42 7.36
N TRP A 222 4.23 -3.46 6.16
CA TRP A 222 3.82 -4.40 5.13
C TRP A 222 4.09 -5.83 5.60
N GLU A 223 3.11 -6.72 5.42
CA GLU A 223 3.36 -8.16 5.51
C GLU A 223 3.49 -8.70 4.08
N VAL A 224 4.69 -9.15 3.72
CA VAL A 224 4.98 -9.77 2.41
C VAL A 224 4.88 -11.28 2.58
N PHE A 225 3.84 -11.87 1.98
CA PHE A 225 3.67 -13.32 1.99
C PHE A 225 4.34 -13.95 0.75
N GLY A 226 4.99 -15.10 0.97
CA GLY A 226 5.83 -15.77 -0.01
C GLY A 226 5.13 -16.26 -1.29
N HIS A 227 5.96 -16.78 -2.19
CA HIS A 227 5.82 -16.81 -3.64
C HIS A 227 4.98 -17.95 -4.23
N SER A 228 4.01 -18.50 -3.49
CA SER A 228 3.32 -19.74 -3.85
C SER A 228 1.95 -19.53 -4.50
N GLY A 229 1.80 -18.62 -5.46
CA GLY A 229 0.58 -18.47 -6.31
C GLY A 229 -0.73 -18.08 -5.61
N THR A 230 -0.84 -18.27 -4.30
CA THR A 230 -1.99 -17.98 -3.44
C THR A 230 -1.51 -17.13 -2.27
N CYS A 231 -1.92 -15.87 -2.22
CA CYS A 231 -1.70 -15.02 -1.06
C CYS A 231 -2.72 -15.41 0.00
N THR A 232 -2.26 -15.76 1.20
CA THR A 232 -3.12 -15.97 2.38
C THR A 232 -2.51 -15.25 3.57
N TRP A 233 -3.36 -14.61 4.39
CA TRP A 233 -2.92 -14.07 5.68
C TRP A 233 -2.48 -15.23 6.57
N ARG A 234 -1.20 -15.27 6.97
CA ARG A 234 -0.79 -16.08 8.12
C ARG A 234 -0.73 -15.17 9.32
N LYS A 235 -1.66 -15.33 10.27
CA LYS A 235 -1.59 -14.68 11.58
C LYS A 235 -0.22 -15.05 12.17
N LYS A 236 0.65 -14.06 12.41
CA LYS A 236 1.95 -14.29 13.05
C LYS A 236 1.64 -14.70 14.49
N SER A 237 1.54 -15.99 14.76
CA SER A 237 1.43 -16.51 16.12
C SER A 237 2.71 -16.14 16.85
N VAL A 238 2.66 -15.07 17.65
CA VAL A 238 3.72 -14.75 18.60
C VAL A 238 3.72 -15.90 19.60
N ALA A 239 4.70 -16.79 19.49
CA ALA A 239 4.95 -17.79 20.51
C ALA A 239 5.30 -17.02 21.79
N VAL A 240 4.35 -16.93 22.72
CA VAL A 240 4.63 -16.47 24.08
C VAL A 240 5.57 -17.50 24.68
N GLN A 241 6.87 -17.19 24.72
CA GLN A 241 7.81 -17.91 25.58
C GLN A 241 7.37 -17.62 27.02
N ARG A 242 6.60 -18.55 27.60
CA ARG A 242 6.43 -18.61 29.04
C ARG A 242 7.79 -19.01 29.62
N GLN A 243 8.44 -18.06 30.31
CA GLN A 243 9.50 -18.36 31.27
C GLN A 243 8.86 -18.92 32.53
#